data_AF-A0A2K1R1L1-F1
#
_entry.id   AF-A0A2K1R1L1-F1
#
_cell.length_a   1.000
_cell.length_b   1.000
_cell.length_c   1.000
_cell.angle_alpha   90.00
_cell.angle_beta   90.00
_cell.angle_gamma   90.00
#
_symmetry.space_group_name_H-M   'P 1'
#
loop_
_entity.id
_entity.type
_entity.pdbx_description
1 polymer ?
#
loop_
_entity_poly.entity_id
_entity_poly.type
_entity_poly.pdbx_seq_one_letter_code
_entity_poly.pdbx_strand_id
1 'polypeptide(L)'
;MSPKTSPPFVPRTTRILLALLSFHQTLALALYLMRLISLSFLPSSPSSSSSSSSGTPPDPSWTRRLTLARGLGIAHILVETPLFVSLVLLMVALGKGTVRTGKMVLYFCVAAGYWGVTVALLVVEGLVLNVGLGGPLLVVSLGMAAYFWVRGRRETRERERWAVEEGQGRVVARAREEDEDQDGEDRLGEITKGVAAQRGPEGERA
;
A
#
# COMPACT_ATOMS: atom_id res chain seq x y z
N MET A 1 14.98 14.68 -26.65
CA MET A 1 15.17 13.46 -25.86
C MET A 1 14.27 13.55 -24.64
N SER A 2 13.30 12.64 -24.47
CA SER A 2 12.48 12.65 -23.26
C SER A 2 13.33 12.21 -22.07
N PRO A 3 13.35 12.96 -20.96
CA PRO A 3 14.15 12.59 -19.80
C PRO A 3 13.71 11.21 -19.30
N LYS A 4 14.68 10.32 -19.14
CA LYS A 4 14.51 8.98 -18.58
C LYS A 4 14.06 9.17 -17.13
N THR A 5 12.76 9.17 -16.88
CA THR A 5 12.22 9.24 -15.52
C THR A 5 12.71 8.03 -14.76
N SER A 6 13.57 8.26 -13.76
CA SER A 6 14.04 7.23 -12.85
C SER A 6 12.84 6.52 -12.23
N PRO A 7 12.91 5.18 -12.07
CA PRO A 7 11.80 4.40 -11.55
C PRO A 7 11.41 4.94 -10.16
N PRO A 8 10.10 5.14 -9.88
CA PRO A 8 9.64 5.83 -8.68
C PRO A 8 9.99 5.12 -7.36
N PHE A 9 10.41 3.86 -7.43
CA PHE A 9 10.78 3.06 -6.28
C PHE A 9 12.04 2.23 -6.53
N VAL A 10 12.93 2.20 -5.54
CA VAL A 10 14.03 1.23 -5.48
C VAL A 10 13.41 -0.18 -5.47
N PRO A 11 13.89 -1.13 -6.30
CA PRO A 11 13.28 -2.46 -6.43
C PRO A 11 13.16 -3.22 -5.11
N ARG A 12 14.08 -2.99 -4.17
CA ARG A 12 14.01 -3.56 -2.81
C ARG A 12 12.81 -3.02 -2.02
N THR A 13 12.57 -1.70 -2.05
CA THR A 13 11.45 -1.08 -1.35
C THR A 13 10.11 -1.49 -1.94
N THR A 14 10.01 -1.63 -3.26
CA THR A 14 8.78 -2.09 -3.93
C THR A 14 8.39 -3.49 -3.46
N ARG A 15 9.36 -4.41 -3.31
CA ARG A 15 9.08 -5.77 -2.80
C ARG A 15 8.56 -5.75 -1.37
N ILE A 16 9.17 -4.96 -0.50
CA ILE A 16 8.74 -4.82 0.91
C ILE A 16 7.32 -4.24 0.97
N LEU A 17 7.04 -3.19 0.18
CA LEU A 17 5.71 -2.59 0.11
C LEU A 17 4.67 -3.57 -0.44
N LEU A 18 4.98 -4.31 -1.51
CA LEU A 18 4.08 -5.34 -2.05
C LEU A 18 3.81 -6.45 -1.04
N ALA A 19 4.83 -6.90 -0.29
CA ALA A 19 4.66 -7.87 0.77
C ALA A 19 3.74 -7.33 1.87
N LEU A 20 3.97 -6.10 2.33
CA LEU A 20 3.13 -5.45 3.35
C LEU A 20 1.68 -5.26 2.87
N LEU A 21 1.49 -4.83 1.62
CA LEU A 21 0.19 -4.66 0.99
C LEU A 21 -0.53 -6.01 0.84
N SER A 22 0.19 -7.06 0.45
CA SER A 22 -0.38 -8.40 0.35
C SER A 22 -0.80 -8.94 1.71
N PHE A 23 0.00 -8.72 2.75
CA PHE A 23 -0.35 -9.08 4.12
C PHE A 23 -1.57 -8.31 4.62
N HIS A 24 -1.65 -7.02 4.34
CA HIS A 24 -2.83 -6.21 4.67
C HIS A 24 -4.08 -6.72 3.94
N GLN A 25 -3.95 -7.05 2.65
CA GLN A 25 -5.04 -7.58 1.83
C GLN A 25 -5.53 -8.94 2.34
N THR A 26 -4.62 -9.86 2.69
CA THR A 26 -5.00 -11.18 3.21
C THR A 26 -5.63 -11.07 4.58
N LEU A 27 -5.10 -10.22 5.46
CA LEU A 27 -5.69 -9.94 6.76
C LEU A 27 -7.11 -9.41 6.58
N ALA A 28 -7.29 -8.34 5.81
CA ALA A 28 -8.60 -7.75 5.58
C ALA A 28 -9.57 -8.74 4.93
N LEU A 29 -9.12 -9.55 3.95
CA LEU A 29 -9.94 -10.60 3.33
C LEU A 29 -10.39 -11.66 4.35
N ALA A 30 -9.50 -12.10 5.24
CA ALA A 30 -9.85 -13.05 6.29
C ALA A 30 -10.91 -12.47 7.23
N LEU A 31 -10.79 -11.19 7.62
CA LEU A 31 -11.79 -10.53 8.46
C LEU A 31 -13.13 -10.35 7.73
N TYR A 32 -13.09 -10.04 6.44
CA TYR A 32 -14.27 -9.96 5.58
C TYR A 32 -15.01 -11.30 5.49
N LEU A 33 -14.27 -12.40 5.26
CA LEU A 33 -14.84 -13.76 5.22
C LEU A 33 -15.42 -14.17 6.57
N MET A 34 -14.70 -13.92 7.67
CA MET A 34 -15.20 -14.16 9.03
C MET A 34 -16.52 -13.41 9.28
N ARG A 35 -16.64 -12.18 8.78
CA ARG A 35 -17.87 -11.38 8.90
C ARG A 35 -19.01 -11.95 8.05
N LEU A 36 -18.74 -12.36 6.80
CA LEU A 36 -19.74 -13.03 5.95
C LEU A 36 -20.28 -14.31 6.58
N ILE A 37 -19.38 -15.13 7.14
CA ILE A 37 -19.74 -16.35 7.85
C ILE A 37 -20.60 -16.01 9.07
N SER A 38 -20.17 -15.03 9.86
CA SER A 38 -20.92 -14.57 11.04
C SER A 38 -22.33 -14.08 10.68
N LEU A 39 -22.47 -13.31 9.60
CA LEU A 39 -23.76 -12.84 9.06
C LEU A 39 -24.65 -13.97 8.56
N SER A 40 -24.06 -15.05 8.04
CA SER A 40 -24.79 -16.22 7.54
C SER A 40 -25.39 -17.05 8.68
N PHE A 41 -24.76 -17.00 9.86
CA PHE A 41 -25.26 -17.64 11.09
C PHE A 41 -26.21 -16.74 11.91
N LEU A 42 -26.43 -15.47 11.51
CA LEU A 42 -27.47 -14.66 12.13
C LEU A 42 -28.86 -15.20 11.71
N PRO A 43 -29.76 -15.50 12.67
CA PRO A 43 -31.08 -16.03 12.34
C PRO A 43 -31.81 -15.09 11.37
N SER A 44 -32.23 -15.65 10.23
CA SER A 44 -32.85 -14.90 9.11
C SER A 44 -34.28 -14.46 9.37
N SER A 45 -34.89 -15.00 10.42
CA SER A 45 -36.20 -14.62 10.90
C SER A 45 -36.19 -14.76 12.43
N PRO A 46 -36.77 -13.82 13.20
CA PRO A 46 -37.30 -14.22 14.49
C PRO A 46 -38.34 -15.29 14.16
N SER A 47 -38.05 -16.54 14.47
CA SER A 47 -39.02 -17.61 14.32
C SER A 47 -40.20 -17.23 15.21
N SER A 48 -41.28 -16.77 14.58
CA SER A 48 -42.62 -16.73 15.16
C SER A 48 -43.15 -18.16 15.31
N SER A 49 -42.34 -19.06 15.86
CA SER A 49 -42.78 -20.33 16.38
C SER A 49 -43.34 -20.03 17.76
N SER A 50 -44.64 -19.75 17.75
CA SER A 50 -45.55 -19.95 18.85
C SER A 50 -45.33 -21.33 19.48
N SER A 51 -44.43 -21.43 20.47
CA SER A 51 -44.48 -22.48 21.46
C SER A 51 -44.79 -21.83 22.79
N SER A 52 -46.02 -22.09 23.22
CA SER A 52 -46.52 -21.97 24.57
C SER A 52 -45.53 -22.55 25.58
N SER A 53 -44.59 -21.75 26.07
CA SER A 53 -43.89 -22.01 27.33
C SER A 53 -43.46 -20.68 27.93
N SER A 54 -43.82 -20.52 29.19
CA SER A 54 -43.61 -19.38 30.09
C SER A 54 -42.43 -18.45 29.79
N GLY A 55 -42.74 -17.15 29.67
CA GLY A 55 -42.14 -16.17 30.56
C GLY A 55 -40.95 -15.35 30.04
N THR A 56 -41.09 -14.64 28.93
CA THR A 56 -40.74 -13.21 28.77
C THR A 56 -40.97 -12.82 27.29
N PRO A 57 -41.66 -11.70 26.97
CA PRO A 57 -41.71 -11.24 25.59
C PRO A 57 -40.29 -10.94 25.10
N PRO A 58 -39.91 -11.33 23.86
CA PRO A 58 -38.61 -10.95 23.31
C PRO A 58 -38.54 -9.42 23.27
N ASP A 59 -37.53 -8.87 23.93
CA ASP A 59 -37.34 -7.44 24.08
C ASP A 59 -37.33 -6.78 22.68
N PRO A 60 -38.28 -5.89 22.34
CA PRO A 60 -38.41 -5.34 20.98
C PRO A 60 -37.17 -4.54 20.56
N SER A 61 -36.38 -4.09 21.54
CA SER A 61 -35.08 -3.46 21.34
C SER A 61 -34.05 -4.41 20.71
N TRP A 62 -34.09 -5.70 21.04
CA TRP A 62 -33.15 -6.71 20.54
C TRP A 62 -33.41 -7.05 19.08
N THR A 63 -34.67 -7.20 18.68
CA THR A 63 -35.04 -7.46 17.27
C THR A 63 -34.67 -6.27 16.38
N ARG A 64 -34.91 -5.03 16.82
CA ARG A 64 -34.50 -3.82 16.09
C ARG A 64 -32.97 -3.73 15.95
N ARG A 65 -32.21 -4.04 17.01
CA ARG A 65 -30.74 -4.09 16.97
C ARG A 65 -30.23 -5.15 16.00
N LEU A 66 -30.86 -6.32 15.95
CA LEU A 66 -30.47 -7.42 15.05
C LEU A 66 -30.69 -7.04 13.57
N THR A 67 -31.83 -6.41 13.24
CA THR A 67 -32.12 -5.93 11.88
C THR A 67 -31.16 -4.81 11.47
N LEU A 68 -30.88 -3.85 12.36
CA LEU A 68 -29.91 -2.78 12.11
C LEU A 68 -28.50 -3.34 11.92
N ALA A 69 -28.06 -4.29 12.76
CA ALA A 69 -26.75 -4.93 12.64
C ALA A 69 -26.60 -5.69 11.32
N ARG A 70 -27.66 -6.36 10.84
CA ARG A 70 -27.66 -7.04 9.54
C ARG A 70 -27.59 -6.04 8.38
N GLY A 71 -28.37 -4.96 8.45
CA GLY A 71 -28.33 -3.87 7.45
C GLY A 71 -26.95 -3.20 7.39
N LEU A 72 -26.36 -2.90 8.55
CA LEU A 72 -25.02 -2.35 8.66
C LEU A 72 -23.97 -3.32 8.09
N GLY A 73 -24.09 -4.61 8.40
CA GLY A 73 -23.20 -5.65 7.90
C GLY A 73 -23.20 -5.75 6.36
N ILE A 74 -24.39 -5.70 5.74
CA ILE A 74 -24.52 -5.68 4.28
C ILE A 74 -23.93 -4.39 3.68
N ALA A 75 -24.21 -3.24 4.28
CA ALA A 75 -23.64 -1.96 3.83
C ALA A 75 -22.11 -1.96 3.90
N HIS A 76 -21.52 -2.49 4.97
CA HIS A 76 -20.08 -2.67 5.10
C HIS A 76 -19.51 -3.58 4.00
N ILE A 77 -20.18 -4.68 3.68
CA ILE A 77 -19.75 -5.57 2.58
C ILE A 77 -19.72 -4.84 1.24
N LEU A 78 -20.76 -4.06 0.94
CA LEU A 78 -20.87 -3.31 -0.32
C LEU A 78 -19.77 -2.24 -0.45
N VAL A 79 -19.33 -1.64 0.67
CA VAL A 79 -18.26 -0.64 0.70
C VAL A 79 -16.86 -1.28 0.72
N GLU A 80 -16.68 -2.41 1.41
CA GLU A 80 -15.39 -3.10 1.49
C GLU A 80 -14.99 -3.75 0.16
N THR A 81 -15.95 -4.31 -0.58
CA THR A 81 -15.71 -4.95 -1.88
C THR A 81 -14.95 -4.04 -2.87
N PRO A 82 -15.39 -2.81 -3.16
CA PRO A 82 -14.64 -1.90 -4.04
C PRO A 82 -13.31 -1.45 -3.44
N LEU A 83 -13.19 -1.33 -2.11
CA LEU A 83 -11.91 -1.04 -1.45
C LEU A 83 -10.89 -2.16 -1.65
N PHE A 84 -11.32 -3.43 -1.59
CA PHE A 84 -10.47 -4.58 -1.89
C PHE A 84 -10.05 -4.63 -3.35
N VAL A 85 -11.01 -4.48 -4.28
CA VAL A 85 -10.72 -4.54 -5.71
C VAL A 85 -9.75 -3.42 -6.11
N SER A 86 -9.98 -2.21 -5.62
CA SER A 86 -9.09 -1.07 -5.90
C SER A 86 -7.70 -1.26 -5.31
N LEU A 87 -7.55 -1.89 -4.12
CA LEU A 87 -6.24 -2.22 -3.57
C LEU A 87 -5.48 -3.22 -4.44
N VAL A 88 -6.15 -4.28 -4.91
CA VAL A 88 -5.55 -5.26 -5.82
C VAL A 88 -5.08 -4.58 -7.11
N LEU A 89 -5.90 -3.72 -7.69
CA LEU A 89 -5.53 -2.96 -8.89
C LEU A 89 -4.32 -2.04 -8.63
N LEU A 90 -4.27 -1.39 -7.46
CA LEU A 90 -3.12 -0.58 -7.05
C LEU A 90 -1.86 -1.41 -6.84
N MET A 91 -1.96 -2.61 -6.27
CA MET A 91 -0.83 -3.52 -6.11
C MET A 91 -0.29 -3.98 -7.47
N VAL A 92 -1.17 -4.36 -8.40
CA VAL A 92 -0.77 -4.75 -9.76
C VAL A 92 -0.10 -3.56 -10.48
N ALA A 93 -0.68 -2.37 -10.38
CA ALA A 93 -0.11 -1.19 -10.99
C ALA A 93 1.22 -0.78 -10.32
N LEU A 94 1.38 -0.97 -9.00
CA LEU A 94 2.63 -0.73 -8.29
C LEU A 94 3.72 -1.70 -8.74
N GLY A 95 3.38 -2.98 -8.90
CA GLY A 95 4.29 -4.01 -9.44
C GLY A 95 4.75 -3.70 -10.87
N LYS A 96 3.91 -3.04 -11.66
CA LYS A 96 4.24 -2.54 -13.00
C LYS A 96 4.97 -1.19 -13.00
N GLY A 97 5.16 -0.55 -11.84
CA GLY A 97 5.81 0.76 -11.72
C GLY A 97 4.99 1.93 -12.26
N THR A 98 3.69 1.75 -12.52
CA THR A 98 2.83 2.79 -13.14
C THR A 98 2.08 3.65 -12.13
N VAL A 99 2.16 3.32 -10.84
CA VAL A 99 1.43 4.04 -9.78
C VAL A 99 2.18 5.29 -9.36
N ARG A 100 1.47 6.42 -9.40
CA ARG A 100 1.90 7.67 -8.79
C ARG A 100 1.67 7.63 -7.28
N THR A 101 2.65 8.07 -6.50
CA THR A 101 2.60 8.17 -5.02
C THR A 101 1.31 8.82 -4.51
N GLY A 102 0.83 9.86 -5.19
CA GLY A 102 -0.43 10.55 -4.83
C GLY A 102 -1.68 9.66 -4.88
N LYS A 103 -1.76 8.68 -5.80
CA LYS A 103 -2.89 7.74 -5.84
C LYS A 103 -2.91 6.82 -4.63
N MET A 104 -1.73 6.40 -4.15
CA MET A 104 -1.62 5.58 -2.94
C MET A 104 -2.03 6.37 -1.70
N VAL A 105 -1.58 7.61 -1.57
CA VAL A 105 -2.01 8.50 -0.46
C VAL A 105 -3.53 8.62 -0.44
N LEU A 106 -4.14 8.97 -1.58
CA LEU A 106 -5.58 9.16 -1.67
C LEU A 106 -6.34 7.90 -1.26
N TYR A 107 -5.92 6.73 -1.77
CA TYR A 107 -6.52 5.45 -1.41
C TYR A 107 -6.45 5.20 0.11
N PHE A 108 -5.27 5.34 0.72
CA PHE A 108 -5.10 5.09 2.15
C PHE A 108 -5.81 6.12 3.04
N CYS A 109 -5.98 7.36 2.57
CA CYS A 109 -6.81 8.35 3.26
C CYS A 109 -8.30 7.94 3.25
N VAL A 110 -8.83 7.50 2.11
CA VAL A 110 -10.21 7.01 2.00
C VAL A 110 -10.40 5.77 2.86
N ALA A 111 -9.46 4.82 2.81
CA ALA A 111 -9.50 3.62 3.64
C ALA A 111 -9.44 3.97 5.14
N ALA A 112 -8.54 4.87 5.56
CA ALA A 112 -8.46 5.33 6.94
C ALA A 112 -9.75 6.03 7.40
N GLY A 113 -10.36 6.86 6.55
CA GLY A 113 -11.65 7.48 6.85
C GLY A 113 -12.76 6.45 7.05
N TYR A 114 -12.84 5.46 6.15
CA TYR A 114 -13.79 4.35 6.26
C TYR A 114 -13.61 3.55 7.56
N TRP A 115 -12.38 3.12 7.86
CA TRP A 115 -12.08 2.37 9.08
C TRP A 115 -12.30 3.23 10.34
N GLY A 116 -12.02 4.54 10.28
CA GLY A 116 -12.27 5.48 11.36
C GLY A 116 -13.76 5.61 11.69
N VAL A 117 -14.61 5.77 10.68
CA VAL A 117 -16.07 5.78 10.86
C VAL A 117 -16.56 4.45 11.42
N THR A 118 -16.05 3.33 10.90
CA THR A 118 -16.39 1.99 11.37
C THR A 118 -16.05 1.81 12.85
N VAL A 119 -14.82 2.14 13.26
CA VAL A 119 -14.39 2.09 14.66
C VAL A 119 -15.21 3.03 15.54
N ALA A 120 -15.51 4.25 15.08
CA ALA A 120 -16.32 5.20 15.83
C ALA A 120 -17.74 4.69 16.10
N LEU A 121 -18.42 4.16 15.07
CA LEU A 121 -19.75 3.55 15.21
C LEU A 121 -19.73 2.35 16.16
N LEU A 122 -18.67 1.54 16.10
CA LEU A 122 -18.51 0.36 16.95
C LEU A 122 -18.28 0.66 18.42
N VAL A 123 -17.53 1.74 18.71
CA VAL A 123 -17.31 2.22 20.08
C VAL A 123 -18.62 2.73 20.68
N VAL A 124 -19.43 3.45 19.90
CA VAL A 124 -20.74 3.97 20.35
C VAL A 124 -21.73 2.82 20.64
N GLU A 125 -21.72 1.77 19.83
CA GLU A 125 -22.63 0.62 19.96
C GLU A 125 -22.13 -0.46 20.96
N GLY A 126 -20.95 -0.30 21.55
CA GLY A 126 -20.39 -1.23 22.55
C GLY A 126 -20.00 -2.62 22.00
N LEU A 127 -19.82 -2.76 20.68
CA LEU A 127 -19.52 -4.04 20.03
C LEU A 127 -18.00 -4.32 20.01
N VAL A 128 -17.47 -4.78 21.15
CA VAL A 128 -16.03 -5.01 21.40
C VAL A 128 -15.37 -5.94 20.38
N LEU A 129 -16.06 -7.00 19.93
CA LEU A 129 -15.54 -7.99 18.97
C LEU A 129 -15.16 -7.39 17.61
N ASN A 130 -15.84 -6.31 17.19
CA ASN A 130 -15.57 -5.66 15.91
C ASN A 130 -14.56 -4.50 16.02
N VAL A 131 -14.39 -3.89 17.20
CA VAL A 131 -13.35 -2.88 17.46
C VAL A 131 -11.95 -3.50 17.30
N GLY A 132 -11.76 -4.73 17.78
CA GLY A 132 -10.52 -5.48 17.62
C GLY A 132 -10.16 -5.80 16.16
N LEU A 133 -11.15 -5.81 15.26
CA LEU A 133 -10.98 -6.13 13.83
C LEU A 133 -10.70 -4.87 12.99
N GLY A 134 -11.41 -3.77 13.25
CA GLY A 134 -11.23 -2.52 12.50
C GLY A 134 -10.00 -1.70 12.93
N GLY A 135 -9.61 -1.78 14.21
CA GLY A 135 -8.49 -1.03 14.76
C GLY A 135 -7.15 -1.29 14.06
N PRO A 136 -6.71 -2.56 13.91
CA PRO A 136 -5.46 -2.88 13.22
C PRO A 136 -5.44 -2.38 11.76
N LEU A 137 -6.56 -2.50 11.05
CA LEU A 137 -6.67 -2.03 9.66
C LEU A 137 -6.62 -0.51 9.56
N LEU A 138 -7.19 0.21 10.54
CA LEU A 138 -7.05 1.66 10.66
C LEU A 138 -5.59 2.07 10.87
N VAL A 139 -4.89 1.43 11.81
CA VAL A 139 -3.48 1.73 12.13
C VAL A 139 -2.59 1.51 10.90
N VAL A 140 -2.77 0.38 10.21
CA VAL A 140 -2.01 0.11 8.97
C VAL A 140 -2.34 1.14 7.89
N SER A 141 -3.61 1.50 7.72
CA SER A 141 -4.03 2.49 6.72
C SER A 141 -3.42 3.86 7.00
N LEU A 142 -3.42 4.31 8.26
CA LEU A 142 -2.81 5.57 8.68
C LEU A 142 -1.28 5.55 8.51
N GLY A 143 -0.63 4.45 8.91
CA GLY A 143 0.81 4.28 8.73
C GLY A 143 1.23 4.36 7.26
N MET A 144 0.45 3.72 6.38
CA MET A 144 0.68 3.76 4.93
C MET A 144 0.40 5.14 4.34
N ALA A 145 -0.69 5.81 4.74
CA ALA A 145 -0.99 7.18 4.32
C ALA A 145 0.16 8.13 4.70
N ALA A 146 0.63 8.08 5.94
CA ALA A 146 1.73 8.89 6.44
C ALA A 146 3.04 8.60 5.69
N TYR A 147 3.35 7.32 5.44
CA TYR A 147 4.52 6.92 4.67
C TYR A 147 4.50 7.49 3.26
N PHE A 148 3.42 7.28 2.50
CA PHE A 148 3.32 7.79 1.13
C PHE A 148 3.24 9.31 1.08
N TRP A 149 2.67 9.96 2.09
CA TRP A 149 2.66 11.42 2.20
C TRP A 149 4.07 11.99 2.35
N VAL A 150 4.85 11.46 3.30
CA VAL A 150 6.25 11.88 3.52
C VAL A 150 7.08 11.64 2.27
N ARG A 151 6.90 10.49 1.61
CA ARG A 151 7.58 10.16 0.37
C ARG A 151 7.21 11.11 -0.77
N GLY A 152 5.92 11.38 -0.97
CA GLY A 152 5.44 12.31 -2.00
C GLY A 152 5.97 13.73 -1.78
N ARG A 153 6.11 14.17 -0.52
CA ARG A 153 6.76 15.44 -0.19
C ARG A 153 8.26 15.48 -0.50
N ARG A 154 8.96 14.35 -0.40
CA ARG A 154 10.38 14.27 -0.81
C ARG A 154 10.52 14.31 -2.32
N GLU A 155 9.72 13.54 -3.04
CA GLU A 155 9.71 13.51 -4.51
C GLU A 155 9.38 14.88 -5.12
N THR A 156 8.43 15.62 -4.53
CA THR A 156 8.10 16.99 -4.99
C THR A 156 9.26 17.97 -4.77
N ARG A 157 9.88 17.95 -3.60
CA ARG A 157 11.07 18.78 -3.31
C ARG A 157 12.26 18.44 -4.21
N GLU A 158 12.48 17.16 -4.51
CA GLU A 158 13.54 16.75 -5.43
C GLU A 158 13.25 17.28 -6.84
N ARG A 159 12.02 17.17 -7.33
CA ARG A 159 11.63 17.73 -8.63
C ARG A 159 11.80 19.25 -8.69
N GLU A 160 11.46 19.96 -7.63
CA GLU A 160 11.70 21.41 -7.54
C GLU A 160 13.20 21.74 -7.61
N ARG A 161 14.06 20.95 -6.93
CA ARG A 161 15.52 21.12 -7.02
C ARG A 161 16.04 20.88 -8.43
N TRP A 162 15.62 19.79 -9.08
CA TRP A 162 15.98 19.50 -10.47
C TRP A 162 15.52 20.62 -11.42
N ALA A 163 14.29 21.12 -11.25
CA ALA A 163 13.78 22.22 -12.06
C ALA A 163 14.57 23.53 -11.86
N VAL A 164 15.03 23.80 -10.64
CA VAL A 164 15.89 24.97 -10.34
C VAL A 164 17.29 24.78 -10.94
N GLU A 165 17.88 23.60 -10.82
CA GLU A 165 19.21 23.30 -11.41
C GLU A 165 19.19 23.37 -12.94
N GLU A 166 18.11 22.89 -13.56
CA GLU A 166 17.88 22.97 -15.01
C GLU A 166 17.70 24.42 -15.45
N GLY A 167 16.93 25.21 -14.71
CA GLY A 167 16.77 26.66 -14.94
C GLY A 167 18.05 27.47 -14.74
N GLN A 168 18.99 26.99 -13.92
CA GLN A 168 20.30 27.62 -13.70
C GLN A 168 21.38 27.17 -14.71
N GLY A 169 21.05 26.30 -15.67
CA GLY A 169 22.01 25.78 -16.66
C GLY A 169 23.06 24.83 -16.05
N ARG A 170 22.92 24.47 -14.77
CA ARG A 170 23.90 23.67 -14.02
C ARG A 170 23.86 22.17 -14.39
N VAL A 171 22.73 21.71 -14.93
CA VAL A 171 22.54 20.33 -15.41
C VAL A 171 23.42 20.04 -16.64
N VAL A 172 23.68 21.03 -17.50
CA VAL A 172 24.56 20.89 -18.66
C VAL A 172 26.03 20.80 -18.23
N ALA A 173 26.42 21.50 -17.16
CA ALA A 173 27.78 21.45 -16.65
C ALA A 173 28.11 20.09 -16.03
N ARG A 174 27.20 19.50 -15.24
CA ARG A 174 27.42 18.19 -14.60
C ARG A 174 27.42 17.03 -15.61
N ALA A 175 26.54 17.06 -16.62
CA ALA A 175 26.54 16.03 -17.66
C ALA A 175 27.85 16.04 -18.48
N ARG A 176 28.45 17.23 -18.65
CA ARG A 176 29.73 17.37 -19.35
C ARG A 176 30.92 16.91 -18.51
N GLU A 177 30.91 17.15 -17.20
CA GLU A 177 31.92 16.62 -16.27
C GLU A 177 31.83 15.09 -16.15
N GLU A 178 30.62 14.51 -16.09
CA GLU A 178 30.43 13.05 -16.03
C GLU A 178 30.88 12.35 -17.33
N ASP A 179 30.67 12.96 -18.51
CA ASP A 179 31.20 12.44 -19.79
C ASP A 179 32.74 12.55 -19.87
N GLU A 180 33.34 13.62 -19.32
CA GLU A 180 34.80 13.79 -19.28
C GLU A 180 35.49 12.80 -18.32
N ASP A 181 34.85 12.45 -17.21
CA ASP A 181 35.35 11.45 -16.26
C ASP A 181 35.23 10.01 -16.81
N GLN A 182 34.16 9.70 -17.56
CA GLN A 182 33.97 8.38 -18.17
C GLN A 182 34.94 8.11 -19.33
N ASP A 183 35.18 9.11 -20.20
CA ASP A 183 36.20 9.01 -21.25
C ASP A 183 37.62 8.88 -20.67
N GLY A 184 37.86 9.40 -19.47
CA GLY A 184 39.12 9.25 -18.73
C GLY A 184 39.36 7.83 -18.19
N GLU A 185 38.33 7.21 -17.58
CA GLU A 185 38.40 5.84 -17.08
C GLU A 185 38.57 4.80 -18.20
N ASP A 186 37.86 4.96 -19.32
CA ASP A 186 37.96 4.04 -20.46
C ASP A 186 39.36 4.09 -21.10
N ARG A 187 39.98 5.28 -21.19
CA ARG A 187 41.36 5.45 -21.66
C ARG A 187 42.40 4.84 -20.73
N LEU A 188 42.24 4.97 -19.41
CA LEU A 188 43.15 4.35 -18.43
C LEU A 188 43.03 2.82 -18.44
N GLY A 189 41.83 2.29 -18.66
CA GLY A 189 41.58 0.86 -18.87
C GLY A 189 42.23 0.31 -20.14
N GLU A 190 42.28 1.10 -21.21
CA GLU A 190 42.94 0.72 -22.47
C GLU A 190 44.48 0.69 -22.34
N ILE A 191 45.07 1.71 -21.69
CA ILE A 191 46.52 1.80 -21.48
C ILE A 191 47.03 0.65 -20.59
N THR A 192 46.30 0.30 -19.53
CA THR A 192 46.68 -0.79 -18.62
C THR A 192 46.59 -2.17 -19.28
N LYS A 193 45.63 -2.39 -20.19
CA LYS A 193 45.56 -3.62 -21.00
C LYS A 193 46.69 -3.72 -22.02
N GLY A 194 47.10 -2.61 -22.63
CA GLY A 194 48.26 -2.57 -23.53
C GLY A 194 49.59 -2.90 -22.85
N VAL A 195 49.79 -2.44 -21.60
CA VAL A 195 51.00 -2.70 -20.81
C VAL A 195 51.07 -4.16 -20.31
N ALA A 196 49.93 -4.75 -19.95
CA ALA A 196 49.88 -6.15 -19.52
C ALA A 196 50.20 -7.14 -20.66
N ALA A 197 49.88 -6.79 -21.91
CA ALA A 197 50.16 -7.62 -23.09
C ALA A 197 51.65 -7.64 -23.51
N GLN A 198 52.49 -6.70 -23.04
CA GLN A 198 53.92 -6.65 -23.36
C GLN A 198 54.82 -7.38 -22.36
N ARG A 199 54.33 -7.79 -21.19
CA ARG A 199 55.05 -8.68 -20.27
C ARG A 199 54.80 -10.14 -20.66
N GLY A 200 55.43 -10.55 -21.75
CA GLY A 200 55.50 -11.97 -22.14
C GLY A 200 56.26 -12.82 -21.12
N PRO A 201 56.00 -14.14 -21.07
CA PRO A 201 56.57 -15.08 -20.10
C PRO A 201 58.02 -15.42 -20.45
N GLU A 202 58.94 -14.52 -20.15
CA GLU A 202 60.37 -14.84 -20.07
C GLU A 202 60.73 -15.13 -18.61
N GLY A 203 60.71 -16.40 -18.21
CA GLY A 203 61.26 -16.75 -16.90
C GLY A 203 60.79 -18.06 -16.29
N GLU A 204 60.72 -19.17 -17.04
CA GLU A 204 60.61 -20.49 -16.41
C GLU A 204 61.41 -21.53 -17.20
N ARG A 205 62.73 -21.38 -17.14
CA ARG A 205 63.70 -22.46 -17.38
C ARG A 205 64.82 -22.33 -16.35
N ALA A 206 64.65 -22.99 -15.22
CA ALA A 206 65.72 -23.43 -14.33
C ALA A 206 65.23 -24.68 -13.60
#